data_AF-A0A539E691-F1
#
_entry.id   AF-A0A539E691-F1
#
_cell.length_a   1.000
_cell.length_b   1.000
_cell.length_c   1.000
_cell.angle_alpha   90.00
_cell.angle_beta   90.00
_cell.angle_gamma   90.00
#
_symmetry.space_group_name_H-M   'P 1'
#
loop_
_entity.id
_entity.type
_entity.pdbx_description
1 polymer ?
#
loop_
_entity_poly.entity_id
_entity_poly.type
_entity_poly.pdbx_seq_one_letter_code
_entity_poly.pdbx_strand_id
1 'polypeptide(L)'
;MKRYLADIWYGLVTTAVGMKITLEHMFTREVTSQYPDEKLEYPERFRGMLFNDISTCICCEMCAKACPADCFTMEGAGKGKGRYSTVFDIHVYKCLWCGFCVEACPTGSLVMSKEYEVSGYSRDCMVLHFGEGVRTEGAEAPPPGTLPKVSGPPLAAPARPHQWDQPWPGNPAAAPKVKPAAKPAAPAVPPAESAGAPKKDVPAGETPTS
;
A
#
# COMPACT_ATOMS: atom_id res chain seq x y z
N MET A 1 -56.79 -10.81 -19.38
CA MET A 1 -55.95 -10.42 -20.55
C MET A 1 -55.30 -9.04 -20.41
N LYS A 2 -56.05 -7.95 -20.20
CA LYS A 2 -55.47 -6.58 -20.11
C LYS A 2 -54.35 -6.42 -19.07
N ARG A 3 -54.48 -7.08 -17.91
CA ARG A 3 -53.50 -7.04 -16.81
C ARG A 3 -52.18 -7.73 -17.15
N TYR A 4 -52.23 -8.90 -17.79
CA TYR A 4 -51.06 -9.61 -18.31
C TYR A 4 -50.28 -8.81 -19.36
N LEU A 5 -50.99 -8.13 -20.27
CA LEU A 5 -50.35 -7.25 -21.25
C LEU A 5 -49.71 -6.01 -20.60
N ALA A 6 -50.32 -5.47 -19.54
CA ALA A 6 -49.74 -4.38 -18.77
C ALA A 6 -48.45 -4.81 -18.03
N ASP A 7 -48.43 -6.03 -17.49
CA ASP A 7 -47.26 -6.58 -16.80
C ASP A 7 -46.10 -6.85 -17.78
N ILE A 8 -46.38 -7.37 -18.98
CA ILE A 8 -45.38 -7.53 -20.05
C ILE A 8 -44.82 -6.17 -20.48
N TRP A 9 -45.68 -5.17 -20.66
CA TRP A 9 -45.26 -3.83 -21.04
C TRP A 9 -44.37 -3.19 -19.96
N TYR A 10 -44.74 -3.37 -18.69
CA TYR A 10 -43.93 -2.90 -17.57
C TYR A 10 -42.53 -3.55 -17.54
N GLY A 11 -42.45 -4.86 -17.80
CA GLY A 11 -41.17 -5.58 -17.93
C GLY A 11 -40.30 -5.08 -19.10
N LEU A 12 -40.90 -4.79 -20.25
CA LEU A 12 -40.17 -4.25 -21.41
C LEU A 12 -39.67 -2.82 -21.16
N VAL A 13 -40.50 -1.96 -20.56
CA VAL A 13 -40.12 -0.58 -20.23
C VAL A 13 -38.99 -0.55 -19.21
N THR A 14 -39.07 -1.34 -18.15
CA THR A 14 -38.01 -1.41 -17.13
C THR A 14 -36.69 -1.95 -17.70
N THR A 15 -36.75 -2.95 -18.58
CA THR A 15 -35.57 -3.46 -19.30
C THR A 15 -34.95 -2.39 -20.21
N ALA A 16 -35.78 -1.65 -20.96
CA ALA A 16 -35.32 -0.59 -21.83
C ALA A 16 -34.68 0.58 -21.04
N VAL A 17 -35.24 0.92 -19.88
CA VAL A 17 -34.64 1.91 -18.96
C VAL A 17 -33.27 1.44 -18.47
N GLY A 18 -33.14 0.16 -18.09
CA GLY A 18 -31.86 -0.43 -17.72
C GLY A 18 -30.84 -0.38 -18.86
N MET A 19 -31.25 -0.76 -20.07
CA MET A 19 -30.39 -0.68 -21.27
C MET A 19 -29.94 0.75 -21.59
N LYS A 20 -30.81 1.75 -21.40
CA LYS A 20 -30.47 3.18 -21.57
C LYS A 20 -29.35 3.59 -20.61
N ILE A 21 -29.48 3.24 -19.33
CA ILE A 21 -28.47 3.58 -18.31
C ILE A 21 -27.14 2.90 -18.63
N THR A 22 -27.15 1.63 -19.07
CA THR A 22 -25.91 0.95 -19.48
C THR A 22 -25.28 1.58 -20.70
N LEU A 23 -26.09 2.03 -21.67
CA LEU A 23 -25.60 2.70 -22.87
C LEU A 23 -25.00 4.08 -22.53
N GLU A 24 -25.60 4.82 -21.60
CA GLU A 24 -25.04 6.07 -21.08
C GLU A 24 -23.67 5.84 -20.45
N HIS A 25 -23.51 4.84 -19.57
CA HIS A 25 -22.22 4.55 -18.93
C HIS A 25 -21.16 4.01 -19.92
N MET A 26 -21.56 3.35 -21.00
CA MET A 26 -20.63 2.88 -22.04
C MET A 26 -19.90 4.03 -22.74
N PHE A 27 -20.53 5.21 -22.83
CA PHE A 27 -19.92 6.40 -23.45
C PHE A 27 -19.33 7.38 -22.43
N THR A 28 -19.36 7.06 -21.13
CA THR A 28 -18.64 7.84 -20.12
C THR A 28 -17.15 7.51 -20.12
N ARG A 29 -16.33 8.48 -19.72
CA ARG A 29 -14.88 8.31 -19.58
C ARG A 29 -14.57 7.26 -18.51
N GLU A 30 -13.65 6.36 -18.81
CA GLU A 30 -13.14 5.38 -17.86
C GLU A 30 -12.35 6.04 -16.71
N VAL A 31 -12.63 5.57 -15.49
CA VAL A 31 -11.93 5.99 -14.25
C VAL A 31 -10.79 5.01 -13.91
N THR A 32 -10.48 4.09 -14.82
CA THR A 32 -9.45 3.06 -14.62
C THR A 32 -8.06 3.64 -14.81
N SER A 33 -7.16 3.40 -13.85
CA SER A 33 -5.72 3.63 -14.04
C SER A 33 -5.06 2.32 -14.48
N GLN A 34 -4.29 2.37 -15.57
CA GLN A 34 -3.69 1.18 -16.19
C GLN A 34 -2.37 0.80 -15.50
N TYR A 35 -2.46 0.01 -14.43
CA TYR A 35 -1.28 -0.58 -13.80
C TYR A 35 -0.69 -1.67 -14.72
N PRO A 36 0.64 -1.73 -14.97
CA PRO A 36 1.75 -1.07 -14.25
C PRO A 36 2.28 0.24 -14.88
N ASP A 37 1.76 0.65 -16.04
CA ASP A 37 2.28 1.81 -16.79
C ASP A 37 1.91 3.15 -16.14
N GLU A 38 0.73 3.22 -15.53
CA GLU A 38 0.23 4.35 -14.76
C GLU A 38 0.09 3.95 -13.28
N LYS A 39 0.90 4.59 -12.41
CA LYS A 39 0.82 4.43 -10.95
C LYS A 39 0.07 5.59 -10.33
N LEU A 40 -0.77 5.29 -9.35
CA LEU A 40 -1.49 6.29 -8.57
C LEU A 40 -0.53 7.00 -7.61
N GLU A 41 -0.65 8.33 -7.54
CA GLU A 41 0.09 9.11 -6.55
C GLU A 41 -0.62 9.03 -5.19
N TYR A 42 0.05 8.42 -4.21
CA TYR A 42 -0.48 8.29 -2.86
C TYR A 42 -0.24 9.57 -2.02
N PRO A 43 -1.17 9.88 -1.10
CA PRO A 43 -1.04 11.03 -0.20
C PRO A 43 0.23 10.93 0.65
N GLU A 44 0.67 12.07 1.20
CA GLU A 44 1.90 12.14 2.00
C GLU A 44 1.89 11.21 3.22
N ARG A 45 0.72 11.02 3.84
CA ARG A 45 0.53 10.17 5.03
C ARG A 45 0.22 8.71 4.70
N PHE A 46 0.51 8.27 3.48
CA PHE A 46 0.33 6.88 3.11
C PHE A 46 1.23 5.97 3.93
N ARG A 47 0.68 4.84 4.36
CA ARG A 47 1.35 3.85 5.21
C ARG A 47 1.82 2.68 4.36
N GLY A 48 2.96 2.86 3.69
CA GLY A 48 3.59 1.81 2.90
C GLY A 48 4.68 1.07 3.68
N MET A 49 5.74 0.71 2.97
CA MET A 49 6.82 -0.11 3.52
C MET A 49 7.58 0.58 4.64
N LEU A 50 7.90 -0.17 5.69
CA LEU A 50 8.66 0.31 6.85
C LEU A 50 10.15 0.38 6.53
N PHE A 51 10.76 1.51 6.86
CA PHE A 51 12.21 1.74 6.81
C PHE A 51 12.70 2.13 8.20
N ASN A 52 13.85 1.59 8.61
CA ASN A 52 14.49 1.93 9.87
C ASN A 52 15.90 2.46 9.62
N ASP A 53 16.17 3.67 10.10
CA ASP A 53 17.51 4.21 10.17
C ASP A 53 18.24 3.69 11.42
N ILE A 54 19.16 2.75 11.21
CA ILE A 54 19.92 2.10 12.30
C ILE A 54 20.81 3.12 13.02
N SER A 55 21.28 4.17 12.34
CA SER A 55 22.20 5.15 12.93
C SER A 55 21.55 5.98 14.04
N THR A 56 20.23 6.17 13.96
CA THR A 56 19.41 6.91 14.92
C THR A 56 18.64 5.99 15.88
N CYS A 57 18.66 4.68 15.65
CA CYS A 57 17.99 3.70 16.50
C CYS A 57 18.78 3.40 17.78
N ILE A 58 18.19 3.72 18.93
CA ILE A 58 18.79 3.47 20.27
C ILE A 58 18.42 2.11 20.88
N CYS A 59 17.79 1.22 20.11
CA CYS A 59 17.30 -0.09 20.56
C CYS A 59 16.48 -0.03 21.87
N CYS A 60 15.49 0.87 21.92
CA CYS A 60 14.61 1.06 23.08
C CYS A 60 13.44 0.06 23.17
N GLU A 61 13.23 -0.74 22.13
CA GLU A 61 12.17 -1.76 22.01
C GLU A 61 10.73 -1.25 22.15
N MET A 62 10.52 0.06 22.12
CA MET A 62 9.17 0.66 22.18
C MET A 62 8.31 0.28 20.97
N CYS A 63 8.93 0.16 19.80
CA CYS A 63 8.25 -0.28 18.57
C CYS A 63 7.75 -1.73 18.65
N ALA A 64 8.46 -2.64 19.31
CA ALA A 64 7.96 -4.00 19.56
C ALA A 64 6.76 -3.97 20.50
N LYS A 65 6.85 -3.24 21.62
CA LYS A 65 5.77 -3.14 22.61
C LYS A 65 4.51 -2.47 22.05
N ALA A 66 4.67 -1.51 21.15
CA ALA A 66 3.55 -0.84 20.50
C ALA A 66 2.93 -1.66 19.36
N CYS A 67 3.60 -2.73 18.90
CA CYS A 67 3.13 -3.52 17.78
C CYS A 67 2.01 -4.48 18.22
N PRO A 68 0.79 -4.39 17.64
CA PRO A 68 -0.29 -5.31 17.99
C PRO A 68 -0.10 -6.73 17.43
N ALA A 69 0.87 -6.92 16.52
CA ALA A 69 1.10 -8.18 15.80
C ALA A 69 2.48 -8.80 16.09
N ASP A 70 3.26 -8.22 17.01
CA ASP A 70 4.60 -8.68 17.39
C ASP A 70 5.49 -9.02 16.18
N CYS A 71 5.57 -8.08 15.22
CA CYS A 71 6.27 -8.29 13.95
C CYS A 71 7.77 -7.94 13.98
N PHE A 72 8.31 -7.50 15.12
CA PHE A 72 9.72 -7.11 15.26
C PHE A 72 10.52 -8.20 15.96
N THR A 73 11.73 -8.46 15.47
CA THR A 73 12.74 -9.24 16.19
C THR A 73 13.95 -8.35 16.37
N MET A 74 14.30 -8.05 17.62
CA MET A 74 15.36 -7.10 17.94
C MET A 74 16.36 -7.70 18.90
N GLU A 75 17.64 -7.46 18.63
CA GLU A 75 18.74 -7.67 19.55
C GLU A 75 19.55 -6.39 19.64
N GLY A 76 19.97 -6.05 20.86
CA GLY A 76 20.71 -4.83 21.15
C GLY A 76 21.98 -5.13 21.94
N ALA A 77 23.06 -4.45 21.57
CA ALA A 77 24.31 -4.45 22.31
C ALA A 77 24.61 -3.05 22.86
N GLY A 78 25.57 -2.98 23.79
CA GLY A 78 25.96 -1.73 24.45
C GLY A 78 25.34 -1.53 25.83
N LYS A 79 25.98 -0.67 26.63
CA LYS A 79 25.59 -0.35 28.01
C LYS A 79 25.36 1.15 28.16
N GLY A 80 24.34 1.52 28.94
CA GLY A 80 24.03 2.92 29.23
C GLY A 80 23.55 3.70 28.01
N LYS A 81 24.17 4.86 27.76
CA LYS A 81 23.77 5.82 26.70
C LYS A 81 24.21 5.42 25.28
N GLY A 82 24.99 4.35 25.13
CA GLY A 82 25.46 3.85 23.83
C GLY A 82 24.84 2.51 23.45
N ARG A 83 23.54 2.31 23.71
CA ARG A 83 22.82 1.12 23.23
C ARG A 83 22.54 1.28 21.75
N TYR A 84 22.86 0.26 20.98
CA TYR A 84 22.61 0.18 19.55
C TYR A 84 22.00 -1.18 19.22
N SER A 85 21.30 -1.26 18.08
CA SER A 85 20.70 -2.51 17.64
C SER A 85 21.69 -3.28 16.77
N THR A 86 21.97 -4.53 17.14
CA THR A 86 22.79 -5.46 16.34
C THR A 86 21.95 -6.14 15.28
N VAL A 87 20.73 -6.51 15.64
CA VAL A 87 19.72 -7.14 14.77
C VAL A 87 18.41 -6.41 14.96
N PHE A 88 17.80 -5.97 13.88
CA PHE A 88 16.49 -5.34 13.81
C PHE A 88 15.77 -5.88 12.59
N ASP A 89 15.01 -6.94 12.79
CA ASP A 89 14.27 -7.60 11.74
C ASP A 89 12.79 -7.22 11.80
N ILE A 90 12.24 -6.85 10.64
CA ILE A 90 10.81 -6.56 10.48
C ILE A 90 10.19 -7.69 9.66
N HIS A 91 9.30 -8.46 10.29
CA HIS A 91 8.51 -9.50 9.64
C HIS A 91 7.31 -8.87 8.94
N VAL A 92 7.50 -8.48 7.68
CA VAL A 92 6.47 -7.79 6.86
C VAL A 92 5.23 -8.65 6.68
N TYR A 93 5.39 -9.97 6.64
CA TYR A 93 4.28 -10.91 6.55
C TYR A 93 3.37 -10.96 7.79
N LYS A 94 3.80 -10.41 8.94
CA LYS A 94 2.96 -10.23 10.14
C LYS A 94 2.45 -8.78 10.28
N CYS A 95 3.05 -7.83 9.58
CA CYS A 95 2.77 -6.41 9.73
C CYS A 95 1.33 -6.08 9.29
N LEU A 96 0.65 -5.23 10.06
CA LEU A 96 -0.68 -4.70 9.72
C LEU A 96 -0.63 -3.29 9.11
N TRP A 97 0.57 -2.74 8.91
CA TRP A 97 0.80 -1.37 8.43
C TRP A 97 0.03 -0.29 9.22
N CYS A 98 -0.11 -0.48 10.54
CA CYS A 98 -0.91 0.40 11.39
C CYS A 98 -0.22 1.73 11.74
N GLY A 99 1.11 1.82 11.68
CA GLY A 99 1.86 3.05 11.96
C GLY A 99 2.20 3.30 13.44
N PHE A 100 1.73 2.46 14.37
CA PHE A 100 2.00 2.67 15.80
C PHE A 100 3.48 2.60 16.17
N CYS A 101 4.28 1.82 15.43
CA CYS A 101 5.71 1.75 15.63
C CYS A 101 6.45 3.06 15.28
N VAL A 102 5.95 3.83 14.30
CA VAL A 102 6.49 5.14 13.92
C VAL A 102 6.15 6.17 14.99
N GLU A 103 4.90 6.18 15.45
CA GLU A 103 4.42 7.11 16.48
C GLU A 103 5.06 6.83 17.85
N ALA A 104 5.31 5.57 18.17
CA ALA A 104 5.95 5.16 19.42
C ALA A 104 7.47 5.37 19.43
N CYS A 105 8.10 5.65 18.28
CA CYS A 105 9.55 5.79 18.21
C CYS A 105 10.01 7.15 18.79
N PRO A 106 10.75 7.18 19.91
CA PRO A 106 11.15 8.44 20.53
C PRO A 106 12.21 9.21 19.72
N THR A 107 12.99 8.51 18.90
CA THR A 107 14.02 9.12 18.04
C THR A 107 13.54 9.36 16.62
N GLY A 108 12.37 8.86 16.25
CA GLY A 108 11.85 8.94 14.87
C GLY A 108 12.65 8.12 13.85
N SER A 109 13.38 7.08 14.28
CA SER A 109 14.22 6.27 13.37
C SER A 109 13.40 5.39 12.41
N LEU A 110 12.16 5.07 12.76
CA LEU A 110 11.24 4.32 11.90
C LEU A 110 10.37 5.27 11.11
N VAL A 111 10.30 5.06 9.79
CA VAL A 111 9.44 5.82 8.88
C VAL A 111 8.66 4.88 7.96
N MET A 112 7.46 5.31 7.58
CA MET A 112 6.67 4.64 6.55
C MET A 112 6.91 5.32 5.20
N SER A 113 7.33 4.53 4.22
CA SER A 113 7.53 4.97 2.84
C SER A 113 6.22 4.93 2.04
N LYS A 114 6.26 5.45 0.81
CA LYS A 114 5.17 5.33 -0.17
C LYS A 114 5.22 4.03 -0.98
N GLU A 115 6.20 3.18 -0.71
CA GLU A 115 6.38 1.92 -1.43
C GLU A 115 5.32 0.91 -0.99
N TYR A 116 4.59 0.35 -1.95
CA TYR A 116 3.54 -0.65 -1.71
C TYR A 116 3.79 -1.94 -2.50
N GLU A 117 4.77 -1.96 -3.42
CA GLU A 117 5.02 -3.09 -4.32
C GLU A 117 5.99 -4.09 -3.70
N VAL A 118 5.68 -4.56 -2.48
CA VAL A 118 6.47 -5.58 -1.79
C VAL A 118 5.78 -6.92 -1.93
N SER A 119 6.29 -7.76 -2.83
CA SER A 119 5.84 -9.14 -3.00
C SER A 119 7.04 -10.08 -3.05
N GLY A 120 6.94 -11.22 -2.38
CA GLY A 120 7.95 -12.27 -2.41
C GLY A 120 7.31 -13.64 -2.62
N TYR A 121 8.02 -14.55 -3.26
CA TYR A 121 7.57 -15.94 -3.47
C TYR A 121 7.79 -16.83 -2.24
N SER A 122 8.57 -16.37 -1.28
CA SER A 122 8.93 -17.11 -0.07
C SER A 122 8.78 -16.22 1.15
N ARG A 123 8.46 -16.83 2.29
CA ARG A 123 8.24 -16.11 3.56
C ARG A 123 9.51 -15.39 4.02
N ASP A 124 10.66 -16.00 3.77
CA ASP A 124 11.96 -15.46 4.14
C ASP A 124 12.29 -14.17 3.37
N CYS A 125 11.76 -14.01 2.15
CA CYS A 125 11.89 -12.77 1.37
C CYS A 125 11.04 -11.61 1.93
N MET A 126 10.15 -11.87 2.90
CA MET A 126 9.31 -10.88 3.56
C MET A 126 9.83 -10.52 4.97
N VAL A 127 11.11 -10.78 5.23
CA VAL A 127 11.82 -10.31 6.42
C VAL A 127 12.78 -9.21 5.99
N LEU A 128 12.59 -8.00 6.51
CA LEU A 128 13.55 -6.92 6.33
C LEU A 128 14.58 -6.98 7.44
N HIS A 129 15.84 -7.11 7.07
CA HIS A 129 16.96 -7.15 8.00
C HIS A 129 17.64 -5.78 8.08
N PHE A 130 17.71 -5.21 9.28
CA PHE A 130 18.42 -3.97 9.58
C PHE A 130 19.38 -4.22 10.76
N GLY A 131 20.68 -4.02 10.63
CA GLY A 131 21.64 -4.19 11.74
C GLY A 131 23.09 -4.10 11.27
N GLU A 132 24.06 -3.93 12.19
CA GLU A 132 25.50 -3.79 11.86
C GLU A 132 26.13 -5.00 11.13
N GLY A 133 25.42 -6.12 11.01
CA GLY A 133 25.76 -7.23 10.09
C GLY A 133 25.42 -6.96 8.62
N VAL A 134 24.72 -5.87 8.35
CA VAL A 134 24.45 -5.28 7.03
C VAL A 134 25.06 -3.87 7.04
N ARG A 135 26.40 -3.79 7.06
CA ARG A 135 27.09 -2.66 6.44
C ARG A 135 26.79 -2.75 4.94
N THR A 136 25.64 -2.24 4.50
CA THR A 136 25.55 -1.73 3.14
C THR A 136 26.42 -0.49 3.09
N GLU A 137 27.72 -0.69 2.90
CA GLU A 137 28.63 0.37 2.46
C GLU A 137 28.08 0.86 1.11
N GLY A 138 27.29 1.94 1.15
CA GLY A 138 26.68 2.55 -0.03
C GLY A 138 25.24 2.17 -0.36
N ALA A 139 24.40 1.71 0.57
CA ALA A 139 22.95 1.87 0.37
C ALA A 139 22.55 3.26 0.85
N GLU A 140 22.59 4.21 -0.07
CA GLU A 140 21.71 5.38 -0.03
C GLU A 140 20.32 4.91 0.43
N ALA A 141 19.68 5.67 1.34
CA ALA A 141 18.24 5.51 1.56
C ALA A 141 17.62 5.42 0.17
N PRO A 142 16.93 4.32 -0.17
CA PRO A 142 16.54 4.12 -1.54
C PRO A 142 15.75 5.36 -1.97
N PRO A 143 16.09 5.99 -3.12
CA PRO A 143 15.29 7.08 -3.64
C PRO A 143 13.83 6.64 -3.61
N PRO A 144 12.89 7.53 -3.25
CA PRO A 144 11.47 7.17 -3.13
C PRO A 144 11.05 6.37 -4.37
N GLY A 145 10.74 5.08 -4.18
CA GLY A 145 10.45 4.15 -5.26
C GLY A 145 11.52 3.10 -5.58
N THR A 146 12.51 2.86 -4.71
CA THR A 146 13.40 1.68 -4.85
C THR A 146 13.40 0.84 -3.58
N LEU A 147 13.32 -0.47 -3.74
CA LEU A 147 13.43 -1.39 -2.62
C LEU A 147 14.91 -1.48 -2.20
N PRO A 148 15.24 -1.56 -0.90
CA PRO A 148 16.48 -2.17 -0.49
C PRO A 148 16.53 -3.55 -1.17
N LYS A 149 17.58 -3.84 -1.95
CA LYS A 149 17.75 -5.17 -2.53
C LYS A 149 17.72 -6.17 -1.38
N VAL A 150 16.63 -6.90 -1.26
CA VAL A 150 16.51 -8.08 -0.41
C VAL A 150 17.52 -9.10 -0.92
N SER A 151 18.75 -9.04 -0.39
CA SER A 151 19.82 -9.98 -0.68
C SER A 151 19.53 -11.28 0.06
N GLY A 152 18.47 -11.97 -0.36
CA GLY A 152 18.40 -13.42 -0.19
C GLY A 152 19.36 -14.10 -1.17
N PRO A 153 19.77 -15.36 -0.91
CA PRO A 153 20.51 -16.14 -1.89
C PRO A 153 19.76 -16.11 -3.23
N PRO A 154 20.48 -16.06 -4.38
CA PRO A 154 19.83 -15.97 -5.68
C PRO A 154 18.79 -17.08 -5.78
N LEU A 155 17.52 -16.70 -5.99
CA LEU A 155 16.46 -17.68 -6.21
C LEU A 155 16.89 -18.56 -7.38
N ALA A 156 17.28 -19.80 -7.08
CA ALA A 156 17.25 -20.84 -8.07
C ALA A 156 15.81 -20.87 -8.61
N ALA A 157 15.68 -20.77 -9.94
CA ALA A 157 14.38 -20.80 -10.60
C ALA A 157 13.54 -21.96 -10.01
N PRO A 158 12.26 -21.72 -9.66
CA PRO A 158 11.44 -22.76 -9.06
C PRO A 158 11.43 -23.98 -9.98
N ALA A 159 11.70 -25.17 -9.43
CA ALA A 159 11.78 -26.43 -10.18
C ALA A 159 10.46 -26.83 -10.88
N ARG A 160 9.38 -26.06 -10.64
CA ARG A 160 8.14 -26.12 -11.39
C ARG A 160 7.73 -24.71 -11.83
N PRO A 161 7.28 -24.54 -13.08
CA PRO A 161 6.64 -23.31 -13.51
C PRO A 161 5.48 -22.98 -12.59
N HIS A 162 5.29 -21.70 -12.32
CA HIS A 162 4.13 -21.27 -11.55
C HIS A 162 2.86 -21.55 -12.37
N GLN A 163 1.74 -21.83 -11.71
CA GLN A 163 0.52 -22.25 -12.41
C GLN A 163 0.00 -21.21 -13.43
N TRP A 164 0.39 -19.94 -13.25
CA TRP A 164 0.08 -18.84 -14.15
C TRP A 164 1.05 -18.71 -15.37
N ASP A 165 2.11 -19.54 -15.46
CA ASP A 165 2.95 -19.74 -16.67
C ASP A 165 2.28 -20.70 -17.65
N GLN A 166 1.35 -21.51 -17.16
CA GLN A 166 0.66 -22.49 -17.97
C GLN A 166 -0.49 -21.79 -18.71
N PRO A 167 -0.62 -21.97 -20.03
CA PRO A 167 -1.73 -21.39 -20.76
C PRO A 167 -3.05 -21.95 -20.24
N TRP A 168 -3.97 -21.06 -19.83
CA TRP A 168 -5.33 -21.42 -19.48
C TRP A 168 -6.00 -22.14 -20.68
N PRO A 169 -6.77 -23.22 -20.47
CA PRO A 169 -7.28 -24.13 -21.51
C PRO A 169 -8.19 -23.51 -22.59
N GLY A 170 -8.34 -22.19 -22.63
CA GLY A 170 -9.19 -21.45 -23.57
C GLY A 170 -8.47 -20.45 -24.48
N ASN A 171 -7.13 -20.37 -24.49
CA ASN A 171 -6.42 -19.43 -25.39
C ASN A 171 -5.29 -20.13 -26.17
N PRO A 172 -5.47 -20.44 -27.46
CA PRO A 172 -4.38 -20.94 -28.29
C PRO A 172 -3.48 -19.79 -28.72
N ALA A 173 -2.20 -19.88 -28.34
CA ALA A 173 -1.05 -19.12 -28.85
C ALA A 173 -0.97 -17.60 -28.55
N ALA A 174 -0.01 -17.27 -27.67
CA ALA A 174 0.84 -16.07 -27.66
C ALA A 174 0.19 -14.72 -28.05
N ALA A 175 -0.20 -13.92 -27.05
CA ALA A 175 -0.43 -12.48 -27.27
C ALA A 175 0.91 -11.77 -27.58
N PRO A 176 0.96 -10.88 -28.59
CA PRO A 176 2.19 -10.20 -28.99
C PRO A 176 2.55 -9.10 -27.98
N LYS A 177 3.85 -8.94 -27.70
CA LYS A 177 4.39 -7.89 -26.84
C LYS A 177 4.14 -6.50 -27.45
N VAL A 178 3.23 -5.71 -26.87
CA VAL A 178 3.01 -4.31 -27.25
C VAL A 178 4.07 -3.44 -26.56
N LYS A 179 4.74 -2.57 -27.32
CA LYS A 179 5.69 -1.58 -26.78
C LYS A 179 4.92 -0.38 -26.19
N PRO A 180 5.33 0.19 -25.05
CA PRO A 180 4.61 1.28 -24.40
C PRO A 180 4.67 2.56 -25.25
N ALA A 181 3.51 3.19 -25.42
CA ALA A 181 3.38 4.51 -26.06
C ALA A 181 3.70 5.63 -25.07
N ALA A 182 4.23 6.74 -25.58
CA ALA A 182 4.67 7.89 -24.80
C ALA A 182 3.51 8.58 -24.04
N LYS A 183 3.80 8.97 -22.79
CA LYS A 183 2.89 9.55 -21.80
C LYS A 183 2.40 10.96 -22.21
N PRO A 184 1.09 11.23 -22.31
CA PRO A 184 0.57 12.60 -22.39
C PRO A 184 0.67 13.31 -21.03
N ALA A 185 0.91 14.62 -21.07
CA ALA A 185 1.06 15.47 -19.89
C ALA A 185 -0.21 15.49 -19.00
N ALA A 186 0.00 15.40 -17.69
CA ALA A 186 -1.05 15.44 -16.68
C ALA A 186 -1.76 16.81 -16.67
N PRO A 187 -3.09 16.85 -16.50
CA PRO A 187 -3.80 18.10 -16.25
C PRO A 187 -3.51 18.61 -14.82
N ALA A 188 -3.30 19.91 -14.70
CA ALA A 188 -3.01 20.58 -13.43
C ALA A 188 -4.19 20.46 -12.44
N VAL A 189 -3.89 19.98 -11.24
CA VAL A 189 -4.82 19.99 -10.08
C VAL A 189 -4.95 21.43 -9.59
N PRO A 190 -6.16 22.02 -9.46
CA PRO A 190 -6.32 23.34 -8.87
C PRO A 190 -6.00 23.31 -7.36
N PRO A 191 -5.45 24.40 -6.80
CA PRO A 191 -4.97 24.43 -5.42
C PRO A 191 -6.10 24.29 -4.40
N ALA A 192 -5.82 23.55 -3.33
CA ALA A 192 -6.71 23.35 -2.21
C ALA A 192 -7.11 24.70 -1.56
N GLU A 193 -8.39 25.06 -1.66
CA GLU A 193 -8.95 26.16 -0.86
C GLU A 193 -8.96 25.77 0.62
N SER A 194 -8.39 26.67 1.42
CA SER A 194 -8.29 26.61 2.87
C SER A 194 -9.65 26.35 3.52
N ALA A 195 -9.67 25.40 4.46
CA ALA A 195 -10.76 25.17 5.38
C ALA A 195 -11.22 26.47 6.06
N GLY A 196 -12.38 26.99 5.66
CA GLY A 196 -13.12 28.00 6.39
C GLY A 196 -13.71 27.40 7.66
N ALA A 197 -13.50 28.10 8.77
CA ALA A 197 -13.97 27.74 10.11
C ALA A 197 -15.49 27.42 10.15
N PRO A 198 -15.93 26.45 10.96
CA PRO A 198 -17.35 26.17 11.13
C PRO A 198 -18.05 27.31 11.87
N LYS A 199 -19.14 27.80 11.28
CA LYS A 199 -20.03 28.83 11.86
C LYS A 199 -20.61 28.34 13.19
N LYS A 200 -20.49 29.18 14.22
CA LYS A 200 -21.19 29.05 15.51
C LYS A 200 -22.68 29.25 15.28
N ASP A 201 -23.49 28.22 15.51
CA ASP A 201 -24.91 28.33 15.88
C ASP A 201 -25.36 26.98 16.49
N VAL A 202 -25.12 26.80 17.79
CA VAL A 202 -25.77 25.75 18.60
C VAL A 202 -26.38 26.47 19.80
N PRO A 203 -27.71 26.45 19.99
CA PRO A 203 -28.35 27.17 21.09
C PRO A 203 -28.06 26.48 22.43
N ALA A 204 -27.81 27.31 23.44
CA ALA A 204 -27.54 26.90 24.81
C ALA A 204 -28.75 26.18 25.44
N GLY A 205 -28.48 25.07 26.14
CA GLY A 205 -29.48 24.30 26.87
C GLY A 205 -28.86 23.22 27.76
N GLU A 206 -28.53 23.62 28.98
CA GLU A 206 -28.64 22.85 30.23
C GLU A 206 -27.83 21.54 30.41
N THR A 207 -26.76 21.66 31.19
CA THR A 207 -26.12 20.56 31.93
C THR A 207 -27.01 20.03 33.06
N PRO A 208 -26.99 18.73 33.35
CA PRO A 208 -27.18 18.25 34.71
C PRO A 208 -25.87 17.67 35.25
N THR A 209 -25.37 18.36 36.27
CA THR A 209 -24.53 17.81 37.34
C THR A 209 -25.24 16.67 38.06
N SER A 210 -24.60 15.50 38.10
CA SER A 210 -24.37 14.65 39.29
C SER A 210 -23.52 13.45 38.90
#